data_AF-A0A961MIQ2-F1
#
_entry.id   AF-A0A961MIQ2-F1
#
_cell.length_a   1.000
_cell.length_b   1.000
_cell.length_c   1.000
_cell.angle_alpha   90.00
_cell.angle_beta   90.00
_cell.angle_gamma   90.00
#
_symmetry.space_group_name_H-M   'P 1'
#
loop_
_entity.id
_entity.type
_entity.pdbx_description
1 polymer ?
#
loop_
_entity_poly.entity_id
_entity_poly.type
_entity_poly.pdbx_seq_one_letter_code
_entity_poly.pdbx_strand_id
1 'polypeptide(L)' 'MTRHITDHSEPQAEGTRVKAYLDIDRQKGMHPAVRELSKRPASRSEESSKVREYARIERGQET' A
#
# COMPACT_ATOMS: atom_id res chain seq x y z
N MET A 1 15.46 -21.90 42.48
CA MET A 1 14.37 -20.91 42.54
C MET A 1 14.27 -20.24 41.18
N THR A 2 13.43 -20.78 40.30
CA THR A 2 13.09 -20.16 39.01
C THR A 2 12.04 -19.08 39.25
N ARG A 3 12.24 -17.88 38.71
CA ARG A 3 11.31 -16.75 38.87
C ARG A 3 9.97 -17.05 38.20
N HIS A 4 8.90 -16.44 38.71
CA HIS A 4 7.54 -16.63 38.20
C HIS A 4 7.37 -15.85 36.89
N ILE A 5 6.49 -16.31 35.99
CA ILE A 5 6.26 -15.68 34.67
C ILE A 5 5.90 -14.19 34.79
N THR A 6 5.21 -13.82 35.87
CA THR A 6 4.75 -12.47 36.20
C THR A 6 5.87 -11.55 36.68
N ASP A 7 7.00 -12.11 37.13
CA ASP A 7 8.18 -11.34 37.58
C ASP A 7 9.06 -10.90 36.40
N HIS A 8 8.74 -11.36 35.19
CA HIS A 8 9.40 -10.90 33.98
C HIS A 8 8.72 -9.61 33.51
N SER A 9 9.48 -8.51 33.51
CA SER A 9 9.07 -7.32 32.76
C SER A 9 8.97 -7.70 31.28
N GLU A 10 7.78 -7.62 30.68
CA GLU A 10 7.67 -7.76 29.24
C GLU A 10 8.61 -6.74 28.58
N PRO A 11 9.56 -7.17 27.74
CA PRO A 11 10.33 -6.22 26.96
C PRO A 11 9.35 -5.45 26.08
N GLN A 12 9.43 -4.12 26.11
CA GLN A 12 8.69 -3.21 25.24
C GLN A 12 9.09 -3.52 23.78
N ALA A 13 8.45 -4.52 23.20
CA ALA A 13 8.81 -5.16 21.94
C ALA A 13 8.34 -4.36 20.72
N GLU A 14 8.32 -3.03 20.82
CA GLU A 14 7.91 -2.12 19.75
C GLU A 14 8.80 -2.34 18.51
N GLY A 15 10.12 -2.38 18.69
CA GLY A 15 11.08 -2.49 17.58
C GLY A 15 11.23 -3.89 16.98
N THR A 16 11.07 -4.96 17.78
CA THR A 16 11.21 -6.34 17.31
C THR A 16 9.99 -6.81 16.52
N ARG A 17 8.79 -6.37 16.91
CA ARG A 17 7.55 -6.65 16.16
C ARG A 17 7.57 -6.00 14.79
N VAL A 18 7.94 -4.73 14.69
CA VAL A 18 8.00 -4.01 13.40
C VAL A 18 8.96 -4.66 12.42
N LYS A 19 10.14 -5.10 12.89
CA LYS A 19 11.09 -5.85 12.05
C LYS A 19 10.47 -7.15 11.51
N ALA A 20 9.84 -7.94 12.38
CA ALA A 20 9.19 -9.18 11.97
C ALA A 20 8.06 -8.95 10.95
N TYR A 21 7.25 -7.90 11.14
CA TYR A 21 6.22 -7.53 10.17
C TYR A 21 6.80 -7.17 8.80
N LEU A 22 7.87 -6.36 8.77
CA LEU A 22 8.54 -5.98 7.53
C LEU A 22 9.19 -7.19 6.83
N ASP A 23 9.75 -8.12 7.58
CA ASP A 23 10.36 -9.32 7.00
C ASP A 23 9.30 -10.25 6.41
N ILE A 24 8.15 -10.41 7.07
CA ILE A 24 6.99 -11.14 6.53
C ILE A 24 6.47 -10.48 5.24
N ASP A 25 6.35 -9.15 5.22
CA ASP A 25 5.88 -8.41 4.05
C ASP A 25 6.84 -8.55 2.86
N ARG A 26 8.15 -8.44 3.09
CA ARG A 26 9.18 -8.68 2.06
C ARG A 26 9.19 -10.10 1.53
N GLN A 27 9.03 -11.10 2.40
CA GLN A 27 9.02 -12.51 2.00
C GLN A 27 7.77 -12.87 1.19
N LYS A 28 6.61 -12.36 1.58
CA LYS A 28 5.35 -12.60 0.87
C LYS A 28 5.26 -11.82 -0.44
N GLY A 29 5.95 -10.69 -0.51
CA GLY A 29 5.91 -9.80 -1.67
C GLY A 29 4.51 -9.25 -1.91
N MET A 30 4.30 -8.63 -3.07
CA MET A 30 3.01 -8.04 -3.42
C MET A 30 2.01 -9.13 -3.85
N HIS A 31 0.86 -9.20 -3.17
CA HIS A 31 -0.20 -10.14 -3.51
C HIS A 31 -0.70 -9.94 -4.95
N PRO A 32 -0.96 -11.02 -5.73
CA PRO A 32 -1.41 -10.91 -7.12
C PRO A 32 -2.66 -10.04 -7.31
N ALA A 33 -3.61 -10.10 -6.38
CA ALA A 33 -4.81 -9.25 -6.43
C ALA A 33 -4.48 -7.74 -6.34
N VAL A 34 -3.49 -7.36 -5.53
CA VAL A 34 -3.02 -5.95 -5.46
C VAL A 34 -2.36 -5.55 -6.78
N ARG A 35 -1.62 -6.48 -7.40
CA ARG A 35 -1.04 -6.25 -8.73
C ARG A 35 -2.10 -6.09 -9.81
N GLU A 36 -3.18 -6.85 -9.77
CA GLU A 36 -4.30 -6.70 -10.72
C GLU A 36 -5.12 -5.44 -10.46
N LEU A 37 -5.41 -5.10 -9.20
CA LEU A 37 -6.17 -3.91 -8.83
C LEU A 37 -5.40 -2.60 -9.08
N SER A 38 -4.07 -2.63 -8.93
CA SER A 38 -3.21 -1.48 -9.24
C SER A 38 -3.06 -1.25 -10.74
N LYS A 39 -3.35 -2.25 -11.59
CA LYS A 39 -3.47 -2.03 -13.04
C LYS A 39 -4.73 -1.22 -13.28
N ARG A 40 -4.53 0.09 -13.43
CA ARG A 40 -5.57 0.98 -13.96
C ARG A 40 -6.04 0.41 -15.31
N PRO A 41 -7.35 0.17 -15.52
CA PRO A 41 -7.87 -0.29 -16.80
C PRO A 41 -7.42 0.66 -17.91
N ALA A 42 -6.68 0.14 -18.88
CA ALA A 42 -6.23 0.89 -20.05
C ALA A 42 -7.37 1.23 -21.01
N SER A 43 -8.57 0.66 -20.80
CA SER A 43 -9.82 1.06 -21.45
C SER A 43 -10.27 2.43 -20.92
N ARG A 44 -9.41 3.43 -21.11
CA ARG A 44 -9.86 4.80 -21.32
C ARG A 44 -10.70 4.76 -22.58
N SER A 45 -12.00 4.53 -22.44
CA SER A 45 -12.95 4.68 -23.54
C SER A 45 -12.84 6.11 -24.08
N GLU A 46 -13.32 6.33 -25.30
CA GLU A 46 -13.41 7.67 -25.93
C GLU A 46 -14.15 8.70 -25.05
N GLU A 47 -14.98 8.24 -24.14
CA GLU A 47 -15.66 9.10 -23.17
C GLU A 47 -14.68 9.69 -22.14
N SER A 48 -13.67 8.92 -21.74
CA SER A 48 -12.63 9.39 -20.81
C SER A 48 -11.62 10.36 -21.46
N SER A 49 -11.42 10.29 -22.79
CA SER A 49 -10.61 11.28 -23.50
C SER A 49 -11.32 12.63 -23.56
N LYS A 50 -12.64 12.65 -23.80
CA LYS A 50 -13.46 13.86 -23.76
C LYS A 50 -13.46 14.52 -22.38
N VAL A 51 -13.59 13.75 -21.29
CA VAL A 51 -13.50 14.30 -19.92
C VAL A 51 -12.11 14.89 -19.65
N ARG A 52 -11.05 14.24 -20.13
CA ARG A 52 -9.68 14.74 -19.97
C ARG A 52 -9.45 16.03 -20.77
N GLU A 53 -10.01 16.10 -21.97
CA GLU A 53 -9.95 17.27 -22.86
C GLU A 53 -10.76 18.44 -22.30
N TYR A 54 -11.99 18.21 -21.85
CA TYR A 54 -12.80 19.19 -21.13
C TYR A 54 -12.02 19.79 -19.95
N ALA A 55 -11.44 18.93 -19.10
CA ALA A 55 -10.66 19.38 -17.95
C ALA A 55 -9.33 20.06 -18.36
N ARG A 56 -8.81 19.84 -19.58
CA ARG A 56 -7.63 20.59 -20.09
C ARG A 56 -8.03 21.99 -20.52
N ILE A 57 -9.15 22.12 -21.25
CA ILE A 57 -9.72 23.40 -21.68
C ILE A 57 -10.10 24.25 -20.46
N GLU A 58 -10.79 23.67 -19.47
CA GLU A 58 -11.13 24.36 -18.20
C GLU A 58 -9.88 24.89 -17.48
N ARG A 59 -8.76 24.17 -17.57
CA ARG A 59 -7.46 24.57 -17.00
C ARG A 59 -6.65 25.53 -17.87
N GLY A 60 -7.19 26.00 -18.99
CA GLY A 60 -6.52 26.94 -19.90
C GLY A 60 -5.32 26.34 -20.65
N GLN A 61 -5.26 25.02 -20.80
CA GLN A 61 -4.21 24.34 -21.55
C GLN A 61 -4.67 24.10 -23.00
N GLU A 62 -4.67 25.17 -23.79
CA GLU A 62 -4.94 25.16 -25.23
C GLU A 62 -3.60 25.26 -25.98
N THR A 63 -3.20 24.18 -26.66
CA THR A 63 -2.11 24.14 -27.65
C THR A 63 -2.46 23.17 -28.75
#